data_AF-J0ZSD9-F1
#
_entry.id   AF-J0ZSD9-F1
#
_cell.length_a   1.000
_cell.length_b   1.000
_cell.length_c   1.000
_cell.angle_alpha   90.00
_cell.angle_beta   90.00
_cell.angle_gamma   90.00
#
_symmetry.space_group_name_H-M   'P 1'
#
loop_
_entity.id
_entity.type
_entity.pdbx_description
1 polymer ?
#
loop_
_entity_poly.entity_id
_entity_poly.type
_entity_poly.pdbx_seq_one_letter_code
_entity_poly.pdbx_strand_id
1 'polypeptide(L)'
;MEIYYIFAFFICCLLAIVFLFIKGHRKLFFIFIIAGFVMAIMGSREADKTAISEGFLNASDKRNAKEAGIINADDWTNEKREVFLVKKAKEEKENMLKKRADKWCNDKDFAYIKSKAFVKRSLKDPSSAKFPNNYHVDKRKNCQFSVFGYVSATNSFGGRIQSSYTILMKYLPEEDMWRGTNLQMN
;
A
#
# COMPACT_ATOMS: atom_id res chain seq x y z
N MET A 1 -39.61 5.24 -1.02
CA MET A 1 -39.80 5.14 -2.48
C MET A 1 -39.53 3.74 -3.04
N GLU A 2 -38.69 2.90 -2.41
CA GLU A 2 -38.32 1.59 -2.98
C GLU A 2 -39.43 0.51 -2.98
N ILE A 3 -40.34 0.51 -1.99
CA ILE A 3 -41.41 -0.50 -1.87
C ILE A 3 -42.39 -0.46 -3.07
N TYR A 4 -42.64 0.73 -3.63
CA TYR A 4 -43.55 0.90 -4.77
C TYR A 4 -42.99 0.26 -6.05
N TYR A 5 -41.67 0.32 -6.27
CA TYR A 5 -41.02 -0.30 -7.44
C TYR A 5 -41.01 -1.82 -7.34
N ILE A 6 -40.85 -2.37 -6.13
CA ILE A 6 -40.92 -3.82 -5.89
C ILE A 6 -42.35 -4.33 -6.16
N PHE A 7 -43.37 -3.65 -5.65
CA PHE A 7 -44.77 -4.02 -5.91
C PHE A 7 -45.15 -3.90 -7.39
N ALA A 8 -44.72 -2.83 -8.08
CA ALA A 8 -44.96 -2.66 -9.50
C ALA A 8 -44.28 -3.76 -10.34
N PHE A 9 -43.06 -4.18 -9.96
CA PHE A 9 -42.36 -5.27 -10.62
C PHE A 9 -43.08 -6.61 -10.44
N PHE A 10 -43.53 -6.93 -9.23
CA PHE A 10 -44.30 -8.16 -8.96
C PHE A 10 -45.62 -8.22 -9.74
N ILE A 11 -46.35 -7.10 -9.83
CA ILE A 11 -47.60 -7.01 -10.60
C ILE A 11 -47.32 -7.21 -12.10
N CYS A 12 -46.27 -6.58 -12.65
CA CYS A 12 -45.87 -6.78 -14.04
C CYS A 12 -45.44 -8.23 -14.33
N CYS A 13 -44.73 -8.89 -13.42
CA CYS A 13 -44.38 -10.30 -13.55
C CYS A 13 -45.61 -11.23 -13.50
N LEU A 14 -46.57 -10.96 -12.61
CA LEU A 14 -47.82 -11.72 -12.54
C LEU A 14 -48.65 -11.54 -13.81
N LEU A 15 -48.77 -10.31 -14.32
CA LEU A 15 -49.46 -10.03 -15.59
C LEU A 15 -48.75 -10.69 -16.78
N ALA A 16 -47.42 -10.72 -16.79
CA ALA A 16 -46.63 -11.42 -17.80
C ALA A 16 -46.88 -12.94 -17.81
N ILE A 17 -46.98 -13.57 -16.63
CA ILE A 17 -47.29 -15.00 -16.48
C ILE A 17 -48.71 -15.30 -16.99
N VAL A 18 -49.69 -14.45 -16.67
CA VAL A 18 -51.07 -14.59 -17.19
C VAL A 18 -51.10 -14.50 -18.72
N PHE A 19 -50.31 -13.61 -19.32
CA PHE A 19 -50.19 -13.47 -20.78
C PHE A 19 -49.51 -14.68 -21.47
N LEU A 20 -48.68 -15.46 -20.76
CA LEU A 20 -48.05 -16.68 -21.30
C LEU A 20 -49.05 -17.84 -21.52
N PHE A 21 -50.19 -17.82 -20.81
CA PHE A 21 -51.23 -18.85 -20.87
C PHE A 21 -52.36 -18.54 -21.87
N ILE A 22 -52.43 -17.32 -22.40
CA ILE A 22 -53.42 -16.94 -23.43
C ILE A 22 -52.93 -17.43 -24.80
N LYS A 23 -53.56 -18.49 -25.30
CA LYS A 23 -53.27 -19.15 -26.58
C LYS A 23 -53.49 -18.16 -27.74
N GLY A 24 -52.41 -17.60 -28.29
CA GLY A 24 -52.43 -16.69 -29.44
C GLY A 24 -51.56 -15.43 -29.31
N HIS A 25 -51.22 -15.00 -28.08
CA HIS A 25 -50.52 -13.72 -27.86
C HIS A 25 -49.02 -13.82 -27.55
N ARG A 26 -48.42 -15.02 -27.62
CA ARG A 26 -46.98 -15.23 -27.35
C ARG A 26 -46.06 -14.32 -28.17
N LYS A 27 -46.38 -14.05 -29.44
CA LYS A 27 -45.60 -13.14 -30.29
C LYS A 27 -45.64 -11.70 -29.79
N LEU A 28 -46.80 -11.24 -29.31
CA LEU A 28 -46.99 -9.89 -28.78
C LEU A 28 -46.20 -9.71 -27.47
N PHE A 29 -46.17 -10.73 -26.62
CA PHE A 29 -45.39 -10.73 -25.38
C PHE A 29 -43.88 -10.60 -25.62
N PHE A 30 -43.32 -11.33 -26.59
CA PHE A 30 -41.90 -11.18 -26.97
C PHE A 30 -41.59 -9.78 -27.50
N ILE A 31 -42.50 -9.17 -28.26
CA ILE A 31 -42.34 -7.79 -28.74
C ILE A 31 -42.26 -6.81 -27.55
N PHE A 32 -43.10 -6.98 -26.52
CA PHE A 32 -43.04 -6.14 -25.32
C PHE A 32 -41.74 -6.30 -24.54
N ILE A 33 -41.22 -7.53 -24.38
CA ILE A 33 -39.91 -7.77 -23.74
C ILE A 33 -38.79 -7.10 -24.52
N ILE A 34 -38.77 -7.28 -25.84
CA ILE A 34 -37.75 -6.67 -26.71
C ILE A 34 -37.84 -5.14 -26.65
N ALA A 35 -39.05 -4.58 -26.75
CA ALA A 35 -39.27 -3.15 -26.63
C ALA A 35 -38.80 -2.60 -25.26
N GLY A 36 -39.09 -3.31 -24.16
CA GLY A 36 -38.61 -2.95 -22.83
C GLY A 36 -37.09 -2.97 -22.72
N PHE A 37 -36.44 -3.98 -23.30
CA PHE A 37 -34.99 -4.08 -23.33
C PHE A 37 -34.34 -2.96 -24.16
N VAL A 38 -34.91 -2.66 -25.33
CA VAL A 38 -34.47 -1.54 -26.19
C VAL A 38 -34.59 -0.20 -25.45
N MET A 39 -35.71 0.03 -24.75
CA MET A 39 -35.93 1.25 -23.96
C MET A 39 -34.93 1.37 -22.81
N ALA A 40 -34.60 0.27 -22.12
CA ALA A 40 -33.58 0.27 -21.07
C ALA A 40 -32.17 0.63 -21.60
N ILE A 41 -31.80 0.11 -22.78
CA ILE A 41 -30.53 0.45 -23.44
C ILE A 41 -30.50 1.91 -23.91
N MET A 42 -31.61 2.41 -24.46
CA MET A 42 -31.71 3.81 -24.86
C MET A 42 -31.58 4.75 -23.65
N GLY A 43 -32.25 4.42 -22.54
CA GLY A 43 -32.16 5.17 -21.29
C GLY A 43 -30.75 5.20 -20.69
N SER A 44 -30.03 4.07 -20.70
CA SER A 44 -28.64 4.05 -20.22
C SER A 44 -27.70 4.87 -21.10
N ARG A 45 -27.85 4.79 -22.43
CA ARG A 45 -27.07 5.59 -23.37
C ARG A 45 -27.29 7.09 -23.19
N GLU A 46 -28.52 7.51 -22.94
CA GLU A 46 -28.83 8.93 -22.74
C GLU A 46 -28.26 9.45 -21.41
N ALA A 47 -28.33 8.64 -20.35
CA ALA A 47 -27.68 8.94 -19.09
C ALA A 47 -26.15 9.05 -19.23
N ASP A 48 -25.53 8.15 -20.03
CA ASP A 48 -24.09 8.19 -20.30
C ASP A 48 -23.70 9.43 -21.12
N LYS A 49 -24.44 9.78 -22.17
CA LYS A 49 -24.20 11.03 -22.93
C LYS A 49 -24.26 12.27 -22.04
N THR A 50 -25.25 12.32 -21.15
CA THR A 50 -25.41 13.42 -20.21
C THR A 50 -24.20 13.52 -19.28
N ALA A 51 -23.77 12.40 -18.71
CA ALA A 51 -22.58 12.37 -17.85
C ALA A 51 -21.29 12.77 -18.60
N ILE A 52 -21.13 12.32 -19.85
CA ILE A 52 -19.99 12.69 -20.70
C ILE A 52 -19.99 14.18 -21.04
N SER A 53 -21.16 14.77 -21.30
CA SER A 53 -21.29 16.20 -21.56
C SER A 53 -20.91 17.08 -20.37
N GLU A 54 -21.03 16.53 -19.16
CA GLU A 54 -20.62 17.17 -17.90
C GLU A 54 -19.16 16.85 -17.51
N GLY A 55 -18.43 16.10 -18.35
CA GLY A 55 -17.02 15.75 -18.13
C GLY A 55 -16.76 14.44 -17.38
N PHE A 56 -17.80 13.68 -17.01
CA PHE A 56 -17.65 12.36 -16.37
C PHE A 56 -17.48 11.24 -17.39
N LEU A 57 -16.90 10.11 -17.00
CA LEU A 57 -16.64 8.99 -17.92
C LEU A 57 -17.93 8.27 -18.38
N ASN A 58 -18.93 8.17 -17.50
CA ASN A 58 -20.25 7.57 -17.75
C ASN A 58 -21.21 7.90 -16.59
N ALA A 59 -22.47 7.47 -16.69
CA ALA A 59 -23.48 7.72 -15.66
C ALA A 59 -23.11 7.12 -14.30
N SER A 60 -22.36 6.02 -14.27
CA SER A 60 -21.90 5.42 -13.01
C SER A 60 -20.79 6.24 -12.35
N ASP A 61 -19.84 6.75 -13.12
CA ASP A 61 -18.76 7.62 -12.65
C ASP A 61 -19.31 8.90 -12.02
N LYS A 62 -20.33 9.50 -12.66
CA LYS A 62 -21.07 10.65 -12.14
C LYS A 62 -21.82 10.34 -10.82
N ARG A 63 -22.43 9.16 -10.71
CA ARG A 63 -23.08 8.72 -9.45
C ARG A 63 -22.07 8.57 -8.33
N ASN A 64 -20.94 7.92 -8.59
CA ASN A 64 -19.87 7.74 -7.61
C ASN A 64 -19.29 9.09 -7.14
N ALA A 65 -19.09 10.05 -8.07
CA ALA A 65 -18.66 11.41 -7.72
C ALA A 65 -19.68 12.11 -6.81
N LYS A 66 -20.97 12.00 -7.12
CA LYS A 66 -22.06 12.57 -6.30
C LYS A 66 -22.13 11.92 -4.91
N GLU A 67 -21.91 10.61 -4.82
CA GLU A 67 -21.83 9.88 -3.54
C GLU A 67 -20.64 10.34 -2.69
N ALA A 68 -19.52 10.70 -3.32
CA ALA A 68 -18.38 11.33 -2.68
C ALA A 68 -18.60 12.82 -2.34
N GLY A 69 -19.76 13.39 -2.67
CA GLY A 69 -20.09 14.80 -2.42
C GLY A 69 -19.51 15.78 -3.43
N ILE A 70 -19.00 15.30 -4.56
CA ILE A 70 -18.36 16.10 -5.60
C ILE A 70 -19.35 16.39 -6.73
N ILE A 71 -19.45 17.67 -7.11
CA ILE A 71 -20.38 18.16 -8.13
C ILE A 71 -19.67 18.31 -9.48
N ASN A 72 -18.38 18.65 -9.49
CA ASN A 72 -17.60 18.93 -10.70
C ASN A 72 -16.75 17.71 -11.12
N ALA A 73 -16.74 17.41 -12.43
CA ALA A 73 -15.93 16.36 -13.02
C ALA A 73 -14.40 16.59 -12.87
N ASP A 74 -13.95 17.85 -12.88
CA ASP A 74 -12.52 18.17 -12.70
C ASP A 74 -12.05 17.81 -11.28
N ASP A 75 -12.84 18.16 -10.27
CA ASP A 75 -12.56 17.84 -8.86
C ASP A 75 -12.54 16.32 -8.65
N TRP A 76 -13.49 15.60 -9.26
CA TRP A 76 -13.52 14.14 -9.21
C TRP A 76 -12.32 13.48 -9.90
N THR A 77 -11.85 14.08 -10.99
CA THR A 77 -10.66 13.59 -11.71
C THR A 77 -9.39 13.83 -10.90
N ASN A 78 -9.27 14.98 -10.25
CA ASN A 78 -8.15 15.31 -9.36
C ASN A 78 -8.13 14.39 -8.15
N GLU A 79 -9.27 14.16 -7.50
CA GLU A 79 -9.36 13.22 -6.37
C GLU A 79 -8.98 11.79 -6.78
N LYS A 80 -9.55 11.27 -7.87
CA LYS A 80 -9.16 9.94 -8.41
C LYS A 80 -7.66 9.86 -8.68
N ARG A 81 -7.07 10.93 -9.22
CA ARG A 81 -5.63 11.02 -9.47
C ARG A 81 -4.85 11.01 -8.17
N GLU A 82 -5.23 11.80 -7.18
CA GLU A 82 -4.57 11.83 -5.87
C GLU A 82 -4.62 10.47 -5.18
N VAL A 83 -5.79 9.83 -5.14
CA VAL A 83 -5.96 8.48 -4.58
C VAL A 83 -5.07 7.48 -5.33
N PHE A 84 -5.04 7.54 -6.66
CA PHE A 84 -4.17 6.69 -7.46
C PHE A 84 -2.68 6.91 -7.16
N LEU A 85 -2.25 8.17 -7.08
CA LEU A 85 -0.86 8.54 -6.77
C LEU A 85 -0.46 8.08 -5.36
N VAL A 86 -1.32 8.28 -4.37
CA VAL A 86 -1.10 7.83 -2.99
C VAL A 86 -0.99 6.30 -2.94
N LYS A 87 -1.90 5.58 -3.61
CA LYS A 87 -1.86 4.12 -3.68
C LYS A 87 -0.56 3.63 -4.34
N LYS A 88 -0.20 4.22 -5.49
CA LYS A 88 1.03 3.89 -6.20
C LYS A 88 2.27 4.16 -5.35
N ALA A 89 2.35 5.32 -4.69
CA ALA A 89 3.45 5.66 -3.80
C ALA A 89 3.56 4.69 -2.62
N LYS A 90 2.43 4.25 -2.06
CA LYS A 90 2.40 3.23 -1.00
C LYS A 90 2.94 1.89 -1.49
N GLU A 91 2.48 1.40 -2.63
CA GLU A 91 2.95 0.15 -3.24
C GLU A 91 4.46 0.21 -3.57
N GLU A 92 4.93 1.33 -4.12
CA GLU A 92 6.35 1.56 -4.40
C GLU A 92 7.18 1.57 -3.11
N LYS A 93 6.70 2.23 -2.06
CA LYS A 93 7.35 2.25 -0.73
C LYS A 93 7.42 0.85 -0.14
N GLU A 94 6.34 0.08 -0.17
CA GLU A 94 6.30 -1.30 0.33
C GLU A 94 7.26 -2.21 -0.44
N ASN A 95 7.31 -2.09 -1.77
CA ASN A 95 8.26 -2.83 -2.59
C ASN A 95 9.71 -2.44 -2.28
N MET A 96 9.99 -1.14 -2.10
CA MET A 96 11.31 -0.67 -1.69
C MET A 96 11.72 -1.21 -0.32
N LEU A 97 10.83 -1.17 0.68
CA LEU A 97 11.10 -1.71 2.01
C LEU A 97 11.35 -3.22 1.97
N LYS A 98 10.60 -3.97 1.14
CA LYS A 98 10.82 -5.41 0.95
C LYS A 98 12.19 -5.72 0.35
N LYS A 99 12.58 -5.01 -0.72
CA LYS A 99 13.91 -5.16 -1.35
C LYS A 99 15.04 -4.82 -0.37
N ARG A 100 14.85 -3.74 0.39
CA ARG A 100 15.77 -3.29 1.44
C ARG A 100 15.92 -4.32 2.55
N ALA A 101 14.80 -4.87 3.03
CA ALA A 101 14.77 -5.94 4.01
C ALA A 101 15.57 -7.15 3.55
N ASP A 102 15.30 -7.63 2.34
CA ASP A 102 16.01 -8.77 1.77
C ASP A 102 17.52 -8.49 1.66
N LYS A 103 17.90 -7.32 1.16
CA LYS A 103 19.31 -6.92 1.07
C LYS A 103 19.99 -6.91 2.44
N TRP A 104 19.46 -6.14 3.39
CA TRP A 104 20.14 -5.86 4.65
C TRP A 104 20.04 -6.97 5.69
N CYS A 105 18.99 -7.80 5.65
CA CYS A 105 18.91 -9.01 6.45
C CYS A 105 19.92 -10.08 6.02
N ASN A 106 20.51 -9.94 4.84
CA ASN A 106 21.52 -10.86 4.29
C ASN A 106 22.94 -10.25 4.25
N ASP A 107 23.08 -8.95 4.50
CA ASP A 107 24.36 -8.24 4.41
C ASP A 107 25.04 -8.12 5.78
N LYS A 108 25.94 -9.07 6.05
CA LYS A 108 26.74 -9.13 7.28
C LYS A 108 27.67 -7.93 7.44
N ASP A 109 28.30 -7.49 6.35
CA ASP A 109 29.26 -6.38 6.39
C ASP A 109 28.56 -5.07 6.71
N PHE A 110 27.34 -4.89 6.18
CA PHE A 110 26.53 -3.74 6.52
C PHE A 110 26.13 -3.71 7.99
N ALA A 111 25.86 -4.86 8.61
CA ALA A 111 25.64 -4.93 10.06
C ALA A 111 26.87 -4.44 10.85
N TYR A 112 28.08 -4.83 10.44
CA TYR A 112 29.33 -4.31 11.02
C TYR A 112 29.48 -2.79 10.80
N ILE A 113 29.24 -2.29 9.58
CA ILE A 113 29.30 -0.85 9.28
C ILE A 113 28.34 -0.07 10.19
N LYS A 114 27.11 -0.56 10.37
CA LYS A 114 26.11 0.07 11.23
C LYS A 114 26.49 -0.02 12.71
N SER A 115 27.13 -1.10 13.15
CA SER A 115 27.60 -1.25 14.53
C SER A 115 28.57 -0.13 14.95
N LYS A 116 29.41 0.36 14.03
CA LYS A 116 30.40 1.41 14.30
C LYS A 116 29.76 2.68 14.88
N ALA A 117 28.56 3.03 14.45
CA ALA A 117 27.85 4.20 14.96
C ALA A 117 27.44 4.04 16.43
N PHE A 118 27.04 2.83 16.85
CA PHE A 118 26.68 2.55 18.24
C PHE A 118 27.92 2.53 19.13
N VAL A 119 29.00 1.89 18.67
CA VAL A 119 30.28 1.87 19.39
C VAL A 119 30.84 3.28 19.53
N LYS A 120 30.84 4.10 18.47
CA LYS A 120 31.30 5.49 18.55
C LYS A 120 30.63 6.28 19.67
N ARG A 121 29.32 6.10 19.87
CA ARG A 121 28.55 6.81 20.91
C ARG A 121 28.91 6.39 22.34
N SER A 122 29.51 5.22 22.55
CA SER A 122 29.93 4.77 23.89
C SER A 122 31.36 5.20 24.26
N LEU A 123 32.14 5.71 23.30
CA LEU A 123 33.53 6.11 23.52
C LEU A 123 33.61 7.51 24.16
N LYS A 124 34.69 7.77 24.88
CA LYS A 124 34.97 9.09 25.48
C LYS A 124 35.24 10.16 24.44
N ASP A 125 36.00 9.83 23.40
CA ASP A 125 36.22 10.67 22.23
C ASP A 125 35.76 9.91 20.96
N PRO A 126 34.48 10.06 20.56
CA PRO A 126 33.93 9.42 19.37
C PRO A 126 34.65 9.81 18.07
N SER A 127 35.28 10.98 18.02
CA SER A 127 35.94 11.51 16.83
C SER A 127 37.29 10.83 16.57
N SER A 128 37.97 10.41 17.64
CA SER A 128 39.23 9.66 17.57
C SER A 128 39.09 8.20 17.11
N ALA A 129 37.86 7.68 17.05
CA ALA A 129 37.59 6.26 16.86
C ALA A 129 38.00 5.75 15.47
N LYS A 130 38.92 4.79 15.43
CA LYS A 130 39.36 4.06 14.24
C LYS A 130 38.97 2.59 14.33
N PHE A 131 38.38 2.08 13.26
CA PHE A 131 37.89 0.70 13.18
C PHE A 131 38.71 -0.07 12.14
N PRO A 132 39.56 -1.04 12.54
CA PRO A 132 40.28 -1.88 11.60
C PRO A 132 39.33 -2.85 10.89
N ASN A 133 39.74 -3.35 9.73
CA ASN A 133 38.97 -4.36 8.96
C ASN A 133 39.09 -5.79 9.52
N ASN A 134 39.43 -5.93 10.80
CA ASN A 134 39.43 -7.20 11.51
C ASN A 134 38.15 -7.29 12.34
N TYR A 135 37.16 -8.02 11.84
CA TYR A 135 35.87 -8.20 12.50
C TYR A 135 35.25 -9.55 12.11
N HIS A 136 34.28 -9.99 12.91
CA HIS A 136 33.51 -11.19 12.67
C HIS A 136 32.02 -10.89 12.84
N VAL A 137 31.19 -11.43 11.95
CA VAL A 137 29.74 -11.26 12.00
C VAL A 137 29.02 -12.60 11.85
N ASP A 138 28.30 -12.97 12.90
CA ASP A 138 27.40 -14.11 12.91
C ASP A 138 25.98 -13.66 12.64
N LYS A 139 25.38 -14.18 11.57
CA LYS A 139 23.96 -13.97 11.29
C LYS A 139 23.14 -14.88 12.20
N ARG A 140 22.17 -14.29 12.88
CA ARG A 140 21.16 -14.97 13.71
C ARG A 140 19.79 -14.92 13.01
N LYS A 141 18.78 -15.56 13.61
CA LYS A 141 17.40 -15.53 13.12
C LYS A 141 16.82 -14.10 13.21
N ASN A 142 15.75 -13.83 12.47
CA ASN A 142 14.98 -12.58 12.56
C ASN A 142 15.80 -11.29 12.27
N CYS A 143 16.65 -11.33 11.24
CA CYS A 143 17.50 -10.21 10.81
C CYS A 143 18.39 -9.64 11.93
N GLN A 144 18.88 -10.53 12.79
CA GLN A 144 19.82 -10.20 13.85
C GLN A 144 21.23 -10.64 13.51
N PHE A 145 22.22 -9.93 14.04
CA PHE A 145 23.63 -10.17 13.81
C PHE A 145 24.41 -10.00 15.11
N SER A 146 25.28 -10.95 15.43
CA SER A 146 26.30 -10.81 16.46
C SER A 146 27.53 -10.23 15.80
N VAL A 147 27.91 -9.01 16.16
CA VAL A 147 29.10 -8.35 15.61
C VAL A 147 30.19 -8.37 16.67
N PHE A 148 31.33 -8.93 16.32
CA PHE A 148 32.57 -8.83 17.07
C PHE A 148 33.59 -8.01 16.28
N GLY A 149 34.23 -7.03 16.92
CA GLY A 149 35.20 -6.19 16.25
C GLY A 149 36.13 -5.47 17.20
N TYR A 150 36.97 -4.61 16.65
CA TYR A 150 37.92 -3.80 17.41
C TYR A 150 37.70 -2.32 17.13
N VAL A 151 38.08 -1.49 18.10
CA VAL A 151 38.11 -0.04 17.96
C VAL A 151 39.32 0.53 18.69
N SER A 152 40.02 1.45 18.04
CA SER A 152 41.08 2.24 18.66
C SER A 152 40.58 3.65 18.90
N ALA A 153 40.63 4.13 20.14
CA ALA A 153 40.14 5.46 20.50
C ALA A 153 40.95 6.06 21.66
N THR A 154 40.89 7.39 21.79
CA THR A 154 41.51 8.12 22.87
C THR A 154 40.68 7.99 24.16
N ASN A 155 41.34 7.67 25.27
CA ASN A 155 40.72 7.63 26.60
C ASN A 155 40.76 8.99 27.29
N SER A 156 40.22 9.08 28.52
CA SER A 156 40.20 10.33 29.29
C SER A 156 41.59 10.89 29.67
N PHE A 157 42.65 10.10 29.53
CA PHE A 157 44.04 10.49 29.83
C PHE A 157 44.83 10.87 28.57
N GLY A 158 44.17 10.95 27.41
CA GLY A 158 44.83 11.26 26.13
C GLY A 158 45.59 10.08 25.49
N GLY A 159 45.56 8.90 26.12
CA GLY A 159 46.18 7.69 25.57
C GLY A 159 45.29 7.01 24.54
N ARG A 160 45.89 6.49 23.47
CA ARG A 160 45.17 5.69 22.45
C ARG A 160 45.14 4.22 22.88
N ILE A 161 43.95 3.69 23.12
CA ILE A 161 43.72 2.29 23.51
C ILE A 161 42.97 1.58 22.39
N GLN A 162 43.35 0.34 22.11
CA GLN A 162 42.58 -0.57 21.28
C GLN A 162 41.78 -1.52 22.18
N SER A 163 40.46 -1.48 22.01
CA SER A 163 39.52 -2.35 22.71
C SER A 163 38.81 -3.25 21.71
N SER A 164 38.42 -4.42 22.18
CA SER A 164 37.50 -5.28 21.44
C SER A 164 36.06 -4.98 21.86
N TYR A 165 35.09 -5.27 21.00
CA TYR A 165 33.69 -5.11 21.34
C TYR A 165 32.83 -6.22 20.75
N THR A 166 31.74 -6.51 21.45
CA THR A 166 30.64 -7.34 20.94
C THR A 166 29.35 -6.54 21.00
N ILE A 167 28.52 -6.62 19.97
CA ILE A 167 27.18 -5.99 19.94
C ILE A 167 26.19 -6.82 19.13
N LEU A 168 24.94 -6.86 19.59
CA LEU A 168 23.84 -7.44 18.86
C LEU A 168 23.17 -6.37 18.00
N MET A 169 23.20 -6.56 16.68
CA MET A 169 22.57 -5.68 15.72
C MET A 169 21.27 -6.32 15.21
N LYS A 170 20.19 -5.54 15.10
CA LYS A 170 18.94 -5.95 14.48
C LYS A 170 18.52 -4.92 13.44
N TYR A 171 18.24 -5.36 12.22
CA TYR A 171 17.58 -4.51 11.23
C TYR A 171 16.05 -4.59 11.41
N LEU A 172 15.37 -3.45 11.36
CA LEU A 172 13.93 -3.29 11.49
C LEU A 172 13.35 -2.82 10.15
N PRO A 173 12.84 -3.74 9.30
CA PRO A 173 12.35 -3.41 7.96
C PRO A 173 11.22 -2.39 7.91
N GLU A 174 10.32 -2.42 8.89
CA GLU A 174 9.14 -1.55 8.94
C GLU A 174 9.51 -0.07 9.16
N GLU A 175 10.57 0.14 9.93
CA GLU A 175 11.08 1.46 10.30
C GLU A 175 12.25 1.91 9.43
N ASP A 176 12.82 1.01 8.62
CA ASP A 176 14.08 1.21 7.89
C ASP A 176 15.23 1.66 8.81
N MET A 177 15.37 0.97 9.95
CA MET A 177 16.32 1.34 11.00
C MET A 177 17.13 0.16 11.52
N TRP A 178 18.33 0.48 12.01
CA TRP A 178 19.19 -0.45 12.72
C TRP A 178 19.12 -0.18 14.21
N ARG A 179 19.04 -1.25 15.01
CA ARG A 179 19.07 -1.20 16.46
C ARG A 179 20.26 -2.01 16.97
N GLY A 180 21.10 -1.40 17.81
CA GLY A 180 22.17 -2.05 18.52
C GLY A 180 21.76 -2.30 19.98
N THR A 181 21.96 -3.52 20.48
CA THR A 181 21.72 -3.88 21.88
C THR A 181 22.88 -4.70 22.43
N ASN A 182 23.00 -4.76 23.75
CA ASN A 182 24.00 -5.57 24.45
C ASN A 182 25.45 -5.28 24.00
N LEU A 183 25.78 -3.99 23.89
CA LEU A 183 27.15 -3.54 23.60
C LEU A 183 28.05 -3.84 24.80
N GLN A 184 29.08 -4.62 24.58
CA GLN A 184 30.11 -4.97 25.56
C GLN A 184 31.47 -4.54 25.00
N MET A 185 32.25 -3.84 25.82
CA MET A 185 33.59 -3.36 25.49
C MET A 185 34.59 -4.07 26.40
N ASN A 186 35.64 -4.65 25.83
CA ASN A 186 36.72 -5.33 26.56
C ASN A 186 38.07 -4.70 26.23
#